data_AF-A0A930W1X4-F1
#
_entry.id   AF-A0A930W1X4-F1
#
_cell.length_a   1.000
_cell.length_b   1.000
_cell.length_c   1.000
_cell.angle_alpha   90.00
_cell.angle_beta   90.00
_cell.angle_gamma   90.00
#
_symmetry.space_group_name_H-M   'P 1'
#
loop_
_entity.id
_entity.type
_entity.pdbx_description
1 polymer ?
#
loop_
_entity_poly.entity_id
_entity_poly.type
_entity_poly.pdbx_seq_one_letter_code
_entity_poly.pdbx_strand_id
1 'polypeptide(L)'
;VYETEAYFPTWINKESAPHVKALVDAHKALFGDERIGCEKSMATRTGRPLCDKWTFSTNCVSIQGRYGIPCVGFGPGAESQAHAPNEITFKQDLPTCAALYVAALNLYDGSAVTGDATEFRASLTDNDIK
;
A
#
# COMPACT_ATOMS: atom_id res chain seq x y z
N VAL A 1 15.73 -20.25 -15.61
CA VAL A 1 15.27 -19.55 -14.39
C VAL A 1 16.48 -18.80 -13.86
N TYR A 2 16.37 -17.49 -13.61
CA TYR A 2 17.47 -16.72 -13.02
C TYR A 2 17.63 -17.11 -11.55
N GLU A 3 18.86 -17.29 -11.09
CA GLU A 3 19.13 -17.59 -9.69
C GLU A 3 18.72 -16.38 -8.83
N THR A 4 18.04 -16.64 -7.72
CA THR A 4 17.51 -15.60 -6.86
C THR A 4 17.69 -16.05 -5.42
N GLU A 5 18.37 -15.23 -4.63
CA GLU A 5 18.49 -15.50 -3.20
C GLU A 5 17.10 -15.52 -2.56
N ALA A 6 16.89 -16.46 -1.64
CA ALA A 6 15.67 -16.57 -0.83
C ALA A 6 15.64 -15.49 0.28
N TYR A 7 15.93 -14.24 -0.10
CA TYR A 7 15.97 -13.08 0.78
C TYR A 7 14.82 -12.12 0.46
N PHE A 8 13.97 -11.83 1.45
CA PHE A 8 12.72 -11.10 1.27
C PHE A 8 12.70 -9.83 2.14
N PRO A 9 13.41 -8.77 1.73
CA PRO A 9 13.53 -7.55 2.52
C PRO A 9 12.16 -6.90 2.71
N THR A 10 11.84 -6.55 3.97
CA THR A 10 10.62 -5.82 4.30
C THR A 10 10.67 -4.41 3.72
N TRP A 11 9.53 -3.92 3.26
CA TRP A 11 9.36 -2.55 2.80
C TRP A 11 8.31 -1.86 3.67
N ILE A 12 8.61 -0.65 4.11
CA ILE A 12 7.67 0.28 4.76
C ILE A 12 8.04 1.68 4.26
N ASN A 13 7.03 2.51 4.03
CA ASN A 13 7.21 3.92 3.68
C ASN A 13 6.74 4.78 4.84
N LYS A 14 7.36 5.95 4.98
CA LYS A 14 6.84 6.99 5.86
C LYS A 14 5.46 7.42 5.39
N GLU A 15 4.55 7.74 6.31
CA GLU A 15 3.25 8.32 5.96
C GLU A 15 3.40 9.65 5.20
N SER A 16 4.50 10.37 5.42
CA SER A 16 4.83 11.61 4.73
C SER A 16 5.41 11.43 3.32
N ALA A 17 5.70 10.20 2.88
CA ALA A 17 6.25 9.96 1.56
C ALA A 17 5.28 10.42 0.45
N PRO A 18 5.74 11.08 -0.64
CA PRO A 18 4.84 11.70 -1.61
C PRO A 18 3.83 10.75 -2.24
N HIS A 19 4.25 9.53 -2.57
CA HIS A 19 3.37 8.51 -3.14
C HIS A 19 2.33 8.01 -2.14
N VAL A 20 2.66 7.96 -0.83
CA VAL A 20 1.69 7.62 0.22
C VAL A 20 0.69 8.76 0.43
N LYS A 21 1.19 10.00 0.55
CA LYS A 21 0.35 11.19 0.70
C LYS A 21 -0.61 11.36 -0.47
N ALA A 22 -0.17 11.14 -1.71
CA ALA A 22 -1.03 11.25 -2.88
C ALA A 22 -2.28 10.36 -2.78
N LEU A 23 -2.14 9.12 -2.26
CA LEU A 23 -3.27 8.22 -2.06
C LEU A 23 -4.16 8.64 -0.89
N VAL A 24 -3.56 9.05 0.23
CA VAL A 24 -4.30 9.52 1.42
C VAL A 24 -5.10 10.78 1.10
N ASP A 25 -4.46 11.76 0.47
CA ASP A 25 -5.07 13.03 0.10
C ASP A 25 -6.18 12.82 -0.95
N ALA A 26 -5.98 11.91 -1.92
CA ALA A 26 -7.02 11.51 -2.88
C ALA A 26 -8.22 10.86 -2.18
N HIS A 27 -7.98 9.93 -1.25
CA HIS A 27 -9.05 9.30 -0.49
C HIS A 27 -9.85 10.34 0.29
N LYS A 28 -9.16 11.24 1.01
CA LYS A 28 -9.81 12.29 1.79
C LYS A 28 -10.64 13.23 0.93
N ALA A 29 -10.13 13.63 -0.22
CA ALA A 29 -10.84 14.51 -1.15
C ALA A 29 -12.11 13.86 -1.74
N LEU A 30 -12.09 12.55 -1.99
CA LEU A 30 -13.22 11.83 -2.60
C LEU A 30 -14.23 11.29 -1.59
N PHE A 31 -13.75 10.81 -0.44
CA PHE A 31 -14.50 9.92 0.46
C PHE A 31 -14.42 10.32 1.94
N GLY A 32 -13.58 11.29 2.30
CA GLY A 32 -13.34 11.71 3.69
C GLY A 32 -12.24 10.93 4.42
N ASP A 33 -12.15 11.15 5.73
CA ASP A 33 -11.04 10.69 6.58
C ASP A 33 -11.14 9.22 7.01
N GLU A 34 -12.33 8.61 6.90
CA GLU A 34 -12.58 7.25 7.37
C GLU A 34 -12.67 6.26 6.21
N ARG A 35 -12.36 4.99 6.48
CA ARG A 35 -12.52 3.92 5.50
C ARG A 35 -14.00 3.78 5.12
N ILE A 36 -14.29 3.83 3.82
CA ILE A 36 -15.65 3.65 3.29
C ILE A 36 -15.90 2.23 2.79
N GLY A 37 -17.17 1.88 2.59
CA GLY A 37 -17.56 0.59 2.03
C GLY A 37 -19.07 0.41 1.97
N CYS A 38 -19.51 -0.74 1.46
CA CYS A 38 -20.91 -1.13 1.57
C CYS A 38 -21.19 -1.67 2.98
N GLU A 39 -22.46 -1.68 3.40
CA GLU A 39 -22.89 -2.12 4.74
C GLU A 39 -22.21 -3.41 5.20
N LYS A 40 -22.17 -4.44 4.34
CA LYS A 40 -21.58 -5.75 4.63
C LYS A 40 -20.06 -5.74 4.89
N SER A 41 -19.37 -4.71 4.39
CA SER A 41 -17.91 -4.58 4.51
C SER A 41 -17.48 -3.78 5.75
N MET A 42 -18.36 -2.94 6.29
CA MET A 42 -18.01 -1.93 7.30
C MET A 42 -17.48 -2.54 8.60
N ALA A 43 -17.95 -3.73 8.99
CA ALA A 43 -17.45 -4.43 10.17
C ALA A 43 -15.92 -4.69 10.16
N THR A 44 -15.31 -4.74 8.96
CA THR A 44 -13.85 -4.90 8.80
C THR A 44 -13.10 -3.58 8.60
N ARG A 45 -13.79 -2.44 8.61
CA ARG A 45 -13.27 -1.13 8.21
C ARG A 45 -13.43 -0.05 9.29
N THR A 46 -14.56 -0.03 10.00
CA THR A 46 -14.87 0.97 11.03
C THR A 46 -13.80 0.98 12.13
N GLY A 47 -13.32 2.16 12.51
CA GLY A 47 -12.34 2.36 13.57
C GLY A 47 -10.90 1.96 13.22
N ARG A 48 -10.63 1.53 11.97
CA ARG A 48 -9.26 1.22 11.52
C ARG A 48 -8.59 2.46 10.91
N PRO A 49 -7.26 2.61 11.04
CA PRO A 49 -6.54 3.73 10.45
C PRO A 49 -6.65 3.70 8.92
N LEU A 50 -6.72 4.86 8.26
CA LEU A 50 -6.84 4.93 6.80
C LEU A 50 -5.56 4.43 6.10
N CYS A 51 -4.40 4.85 6.59
CA CYS A 51 -3.09 4.39 6.15
C CYS A 51 -2.56 3.34 7.14
N ASP A 52 -2.15 2.17 6.63
CA ASP A 52 -1.64 1.06 7.44
C ASP A 52 -0.70 0.20 6.60
N LYS A 53 -0.05 -0.79 7.21
CA LYS A 53 0.81 -1.77 6.55
C LYS A 53 0.07 -3.08 6.31
N TRP A 54 0.42 -3.77 5.22
CA TRP A 54 0.03 -5.17 5.04
C TRP A 54 0.75 -6.07 6.05
N THR A 55 0.05 -7.10 6.54
CA THR A 55 0.63 -8.09 7.46
C THR A 55 1.23 -9.32 6.75
N PHE A 56 1.24 -9.31 5.41
CA PHE A 56 1.78 -10.36 4.56
C PHE A 56 2.66 -9.80 3.43
N SER A 57 3.41 -10.68 2.75
CA SER A 57 4.30 -10.28 1.66
C SER A 57 3.56 -9.95 0.37
N THR A 58 4.03 -8.95 -0.35
CA THR A 58 3.57 -8.59 -1.70
C THR A 58 4.75 -8.52 -2.66
N ASN A 59 4.50 -8.30 -3.96
CA ASN A 59 5.57 -8.05 -4.95
C ASN A 59 6.47 -6.86 -4.58
N CYS A 60 6.02 -5.96 -3.69
CA CYS A 60 6.80 -4.81 -3.22
C CYS A 60 8.02 -5.23 -2.38
N VAL A 61 8.06 -6.45 -1.84
CA VAL A 61 9.28 -7.05 -1.26
C VAL A 61 10.41 -7.09 -2.28
N SER A 62 10.10 -7.36 -3.56
CA SER A 62 11.09 -7.30 -4.63
C SER A 62 11.26 -5.88 -5.16
N ILE A 63 10.16 -5.22 -5.56
CA ILE A 63 10.21 -3.91 -6.24
C ILE A 63 10.85 -2.84 -5.36
N GLN A 64 10.34 -2.68 -4.13
CA GLN A 64 10.88 -1.70 -3.20
C GLN A 64 11.98 -2.31 -2.33
N GLY A 65 11.73 -3.50 -1.76
CA GLY A 65 12.66 -4.10 -0.81
C GLY A 65 14.02 -4.47 -1.42
N ARG A 66 14.08 -4.91 -2.68
CA ARG A 66 15.35 -5.25 -3.35
C ARG A 66 15.86 -4.15 -4.27
N TYR A 67 14.98 -3.50 -5.02
CA TYR A 67 15.38 -2.54 -6.05
C TYR A 67 15.18 -1.07 -5.68
N GLY A 68 14.66 -0.77 -4.48
CA GLY A 68 14.49 0.61 -4.00
C GLY A 68 13.44 1.42 -4.77
N ILE A 69 12.59 0.79 -5.57
CA ILE A 69 11.55 1.50 -6.33
C ILE A 69 10.33 1.73 -5.41
N PRO A 70 9.94 3.00 -5.13
CA PRO A 70 8.87 3.29 -4.19
C PRO A 70 7.54 2.63 -4.57
N CYS A 71 6.88 2.01 -3.59
CA CYS A 71 5.62 1.31 -3.75
C CYS A 71 4.59 1.77 -2.72
N VAL A 72 3.31 1.75 -3.10
CA VAL A 72 2.17 1.89 -2.19
C VAL A 72 1.00 1.11 -2.77
N GLY A 73 0.21 0.48 -1.91
CA GLY A 73 -0.95 -0.29 -2.32
C GLY A 73 -2.26 0.40 -1.96
N PHE A 74 -3.30 0.18 -2.77
CA PHE A 74 -4.70 0.38 -2.42
C PHE A 74 -5.52 -0.54 -3.31
N GLY A 75 -6.50 -1.26 -2.77
CA GLY A 75 -7.19 -2.25 -3.57
C GLY A 75 -8.52 -2.70 -2.99
N PRO A 76 -9.34 -3.37 -3.82
CA PRO A 76 -10.64 -3.84 -3.41
C PRO A 76 -10.55 -5.04 -2.46
N GLY A 77 -11.57 -5.23 -1.64
CA GLY A 77 -11.64 -6.32 -0.68
C GLY A 77 -11.13 -5.95 0.71
N ALA A 78 -11.02 -6.96 1.57
CA ALA A 78 -10.50 -6.84 2.92
C ALA A 78 -9.36 -7.82 3.12
N GLU A 79 -8.28 -7.41 3.77
CA GLU A 79 -7.11 -8.25 4.05
C GLU A 79 -7.48 -9.56 4.76
N SER A 80 -8.48 -9.55 5.64
CA SER A 80 -8.96 -10.76 6.33
C SER A 80 -9.68 -11.77 5.44
N GLN A 81 -9.99 -11.42 4.18
CA GLN A 81 -10.58 -12.32 3.19
C GLN A 81 -9.53 -12.94 2.27
N ALA A 82 -8.30 -12.44 2.27
CA ALA A 82 -7.25 -12.95 1.39
C ALA A 82 -7.00 -14.44 1.67
N HIS A 83 -7.10 -15.27 0.63
CA HIS A 83 -6.92 -16.73 0.68
C HIS A 83 -7.96 -17.48 1.54
N ALA A 84 -9.08 -16.83 1.90
CA ALA A 84 -10.16 -17.52 2.58
C ALA A 84 -10.86 -18.48 1.60
N PRO A 85 -11.27 -19.70 2.02
CA PRO A 85 -12.00 -20.64 1.15
C PRO A 85 -13.30 -20.07 0.55
N ASN A 86 -13.86 -19.06 1.21
CA ASN A 86 -15.05 -18.32 0.83
C ASN A 86 -14.74 -16.83 0.58
N GLU A 87 -13.56 -16.53 0.06
CA GLU A 87 -13.13 -15.17 -0.27
C GLU A 87 -14.21 -14.42 -1.06
N ILE A 88 -14.53 -13.21 -0.59
CA ILE A 88 -15.42 -12.27 -1.27
C ILE A 88 -14.74 -10.94 -1.49
N THR A 89 -15.19 -10.24 -2.54
CA THR A 89 -14.90 -8.83 -2.76
C THR A 89 -16.21 -8.04 -2.85
N PHE A 90 -16.16 -6.74 -2.57
CA PHE A 90 -17.35 -5.90 -2.57
C PHE A 90 -17.42 -5.07 -3.84
N LYS A 91 -18.57 -5.11 -4.54
CA LYS A 91 -18.74 -4.40 -5.83
C LYS A 91 -18.45 -2.90 -5.74
N GLN A 92 -18.77 -2.26 -4.61
CA GLN A 92 -18.48 -0.85 -4.38
C GLN A 92 -16.98 -0.54 -4.37
N ASP A 93 -16.13 -1.49 -3.97
CA ASP A 93 -14.70 -1.26 -3.88
C ASP A 93 -14.06 -1.07 -5.26
N LEU A 94 -14.57 -1.75 -6.28
CA LEU A 94 -14.04 -1.68 -7.65
C LEU A 94 -14.05 -0.24 -8.20
N PRO A 95 -15.21 0.47 -8.27
CA PRO A 95 -15.23 1.86 -8.71
C PRO A 95 -14.53 2.81 -7.73
N THR A 96 -14.57 2.53 -6.42
CA THR A 96 -13.83 3.32 -5.41
C THR A 96 -12.32 3.30 -5.67
N CYS A 97 -11.74 2.12 -5.90
CA CYS A 97 -10.32 1.97 -6.20
C CYS A 97 -9.95 2.63 -7.53
N ALA A 98 -10.76 2.44 -8.58
CA ALA A 98 -10.53 3.08 -9.86
C ALA A 98 -10.52 4.61 -9.75
N ALA A 99 -11.52 5.20 -9.06
CA ALA A 99 -11.59 6.64 -8.83
C ALA A 99 -10.39 7.15 -8.01
N LEU A 100 -10.00 6.41 -6.96
CA LEU A 100 -8.86 6.77 -6.13
C LEU A 100 -7.55 6.77 -6.91
N TYR A 101 -7.29 5.75 -7.72
CA TYR A 101 -6.07 5.69 -8.53
C TYR A 101 -5.98 6.84 -9.53
N VAL A 102 -7.10 7.22 -10.16
CA VAL A 102 -7.13 8.38 -11.06
C VAL A 102 -6.88 9.68 -10.31
N ALA A 103 -7.50 9.88 -9.15
CA ALA A 103 -7.30 11.09 -8.35
C ALA A 103 -5.86 11.18 -7.80
N ALA A 104 -5.33 10.08 -7.26
CA ALA A 104 -3.99 10.02 -6.68
C ALA A 104 -2.90 10.39 -7.69
N LEU A 105 -3.02 9.96 -8.95
CA LEU A 105 -2.07 10.34 -10.01
C LEU A 105 -1.99 11.86 -10.22
N ASN A 106 -3.11 12.57 -10.06
CA ASN A 106 -3.15 14.04 -10.21
C ASN A 106 -2.63 14.78 -8.97
N LEU A 107 -2.56 14.10 -7.82
CA LEU A 107 -2.06 14.67 -6.56
C LEU A 107 -0.61 14.29 -6.26
N TYR A 108 0.00 13.44 -7.09
CA TYR A 108 1.39 13.05 -6.91
C TYR A 108 2.33 14.20 -7.23
N ASP A 109 3.06 14.68 -6.21
CA ASP A 109 4.12 15.67 -6.35
C ASP A 109 5.50 15.00 -6.31
N GLY A 110 6.06 14.75 -7.49
CA GLY A 110 7.41 14.19 -7.62
C GLY A 110 8.52 15.13 -7.12
N SER A 111 8.27 16.44 -7.00
CA SER A 111 9.26 17.38 -6.48
C SER A 111 9.45 17.28 -4.96
N ALA A 112 8.45 16.73 -4.27
CA ALA A 112 8.48 16.48 -2.82
C ALA A 112 9.21 15.17 -2.45
N VAL A 113 9.78 14.44 -3.41
CA VAL A 113 10.54 13.22 -3.14
C VAL A 113 11.81 13.60 -2.38
N THR A 114 11.86 13.22 -1.10
CA THR A 114 12.99 13.46 -0.21
C THR A 114 13.71 12.15 0.06
N GLY A 115 14.99 12.06 -0.32
CA GLY A 115 15.89 10.96 0.03
C GLY A 115 15.28 9.56 -0.06
N ASP A 116 15.64 8.68 0.88
CA ASP A 116 15.04 7.35 0.97
C ASP A 116 13.59 7.47 1.48
N ALA A 117 12.63 7.27 0.58
CA ALA A 117 11.20 7.25 0.91
C ALA A 117 10.83 6.08 1.83
N THR A 118 11.73 5.10 1.94
CA THR A 118 11.56 3.88 2.70
C THR A 118 12.16 4.04 4.09
N GLU A 119 11.51 3.47 5.10
CA GLU A 119 12.19 3.17 6.37
C GLU A 119 12.88 1.83 6.20
N PHE A 120 13.99 1.83 5.46
CA PHE A 120 14.73 0.61 5.16
C PHE A 120 15.30 0.02 6.46
N ARG A 121 14.71 -1.08 6.96
CA ARG A 121 15.23 -1.77 8.15
C ARG A 121 16.58 -2.44 7.92
N ALA A 122 16.95 -2.71 6.66
CA ALA A 122 18.15 -3.49 6.36
C ALA A 122 19.48 -2.72 6.48
N SER A 123 19.47 -1.37 6.43
CA SER A 123 20.65 -0.56 6.76
C SER A 123 21.04 -0.63 8.25
N LEU A 124 20.20 -1.27 9.09
CA LEU A 124 20.50 -1.63 10.47
C LEU A 124 20.99 -3.07 10.62
N THR A 125 21.15 -3.82 9.52
CA THR A 125 21.43 -5.26 9.54
C THR A 125 22.69 -5.69 8.77
N ASP A 126 23.49 -4.75 8.25
CA ASP A 126 24.75 -5.02 7.52
C ASP A 126 24.65 -6.09 6.41
N ASN A 127 23.50 -6.20 5.75
CA ASN A 127 23.30 -7.18 4.67
C ASN A 127 23.78 -6.60 3.32
N ASP A 128 24.75 -7.28 2.69
CA ASP A 128 25.26 -6.99 1.35
C ASP A 128 24.36 -7.66 0.30
N ILE A 129 23.38 -6.91 -0.21
CA ILE A 129 22.46 -7.38 -1.26
C ILE A 129 23.14 -7.16 -2.61
N LYS A 130 23.56 -8.25 -3.28
CA LYS A 130 24.18 -8.24 -4.62
C LYS A 130 23.18 -8.13 -5.75
#